data_AF-A0A2T2U1V5-F1
#
_entry.id   AF-A0A2T2U1V5-F1
#
_cell.length_a   1.000
_cell.length_b   1.000
_cell.length_c   1.000
_cell.angle_alpha   90.00
_cell.angle_beta   90.00
_cell.angle_gamma   90.00
#
_symmetry.space_group_name_H-M   'P 1'
#
loop_
_entity.id
_entity.type
_entity.pdbx_description
1 polymer ?
#
loop_
_entity_poly.entity_id
_entity_poly.type
_entity_poly.pdbx_seq_one_letter_code
_entity_poly.pdbx_strand_id
1 'polypeptide(L)'
;MATHQDRIELSTSGHRDMHNLTEPVTSIVHRSNIDAGLVHVHNVGSTGAVGTIEFEPGLQQDLPEIFDELFPPGREYAHEQRWHDGNGH
;
A
#
# COMPACT_ATOMS: atom_id res chain seq x y z
N MET A 1 12.93 23.36 10.22
CA MET A 1 12.95 21.96 10.69
C MET A 1 13.68 21.14 9.66
N ALA A 2 14.48 20.15 10.08
CA ALA A 2 15.13 19.25 9.14
C ALA A 2 14.06 18.38 8.44
N THR A 3 14.27 18.09 7.16
CA THR A 3 13.40 17.21 6.35
C THR A 3 14.28 16.24 5.58
N HIS A 4 13.85 14.99 5.49
CA HIS A 4 14.49 13.95 4.69
C HIS A 4 13.43 13.32 3.79
N GLN A 5 13.75 13.07 2.52
CA GLN A 5 12.87 12.44 1.55
C GLN A 5 13.65 11.37 0.81
N ASP A 6 13.01 10.22 0.64
CA ASP A 6 13.54 9.06 -0.10
C ASP A 6 12.37 8.32 -0.77
N ARG A 7 12.66 7.32 -1.61
CA ARG A 7 11.66 6.52 -2.33
C ARG A 7 11.90 5.03 -2.12
N ILE A 8 10.82 4.28 -1.98
CA ILE A 8 10.82 2.82 -2.05
C ILE A 8 10.20 2.44 -3.40
N GLU A 9 10.91 1.62 -4.18
CA GLU A 9 10.40 1.07 -5.44
C GLU A 9 10.06 -0.41 -5.22
N LEU A 10 8.87 -0.82 -5.66
CA LEU A 10 8.36 -2.18 -5.54
C LEU A 10 7.88 -2.67 -6.90
N SER A 11 8.02 -3.97 -7.13
CA SER A 11 7.35 -4.69 -8.21
C SER A 11 6.28 -5.58 -7.58
N THR A 12 5.04 -5.42 -8.02
CA THR A 12 3.91 -6.19 -7.52
C THR A 12 3.54 -7.30 -8.52
N SER A 13 2.98 -8.37 -8.00
CA SER A 13 2.39 -9.48 -8.75
C SER A 13 0.93 -9.22 -9.17
N GLY A 14 0.33 -8.11 -8.70
CA GLY A 14 -0.98 -7.63 -9.13
C GLY A 14 -1.98 -7.51 -7.98
N HIS A 15 -3.25 -7.83 -8.27
CA HIS A 15 -4.37 -7.79 -7.32
C HIS A 15 -4.04 -8.57 -6.05
N ARG A 16 -4.38 -8.01 -4.88
CA ARG A 16 -4.12 -8.58 -3.53
C ARG A 16 -2.66 -8.71 -3.11
N ASP A 17 -1.69 -8.20 -3.88
CA ASP A 17 -0.29 -8.29 -3.46
C ASP A 17 0.01 -7.36 -2.28
N MET A 18 0.68 -7.90 -1.27
CA MET A 18 1.03 -7.21 -0.04
C MET A 18 2.54 -7.25 0.18
N HIS A 19 3.13 -6.09 0.49
CA HIS A 19 4.55 -5.97 0.75
C HIS A 19 4.81 -5.39 2.15
N ASN A 20 5.71 -6.01 2.89
CA ASN A 20 6.17 -5.47 4.18
C ASN A 20 7.14 -4.31 3.95
N LEU A 21 6.71 -3.09 4.31
CA LEU A 21 7.50 -1.86 4.18
C LEU A 21 8.35 -1.54 5.41
N THR A 22 8.27 -2.33 6.49
CA THR A 22 8.90 -2.01 7.79
C THR A 22 10.40 -1.80 7.66
N GLU A 23 11.11 -2.73 7.02
CA GLU A 23 12.58 -2.67 6.90
C GLU A 23 13.05 -1.53 5.98
N PRO A 24 12.48 -1.34 4.76
CA PRO A 24 12.79 -0.18 3.94
C PRO A 24 12.53 1.17 4.62
N VAL A 25 11.39 1.32 5.32
CA VAL A 25 11.05 2.55 6.03
C VAL A 25 12.03 2.80 7.18
N THR A 26 12.33 1.77 7.99
CA THR A 26 13.29 1.85 9.10
C THR A 26 14.67 2.28 8.59
N SER A 27 15.11 1.72 7.46
CA SER A 27 16.36 2.09 6.82
C SER A 27 16.41 3.57 6.40
N ILE A 28 15.31 4.12 5.86
CA ILE A 28 15.20 5.54 5.49
C ILE A 28 15.23 6.42 6.75
N VAL A 29 14.50 6.04 7.80
CA VAL A 29 14.47 6.78 9.07
C VAL A 29 15.87 6.88 9.67
N HIS A 30 16.64 5.78 9.71
CA HIS A 30 18.02 5.81 10.20
C HIS A 30 18.93 6.73 9.37
N ARG A 31 18.78 6.75 8.04
CA ARG A 31 19.55 7.67 7.17
C ARG A 31 19.19 9.14 7.33
N SER A 32 18.00 9.44 7.87
CA SER A 32 17.54 10.83 8.04
C SER A 32 18.32 11.61 9.10
N ASN A 33 18.93 10.92 10.07
CA ASN A 33 19.54 11.51 11.27
C ASN A 33 18.58 12.44 12.06
N ILE A 34 17.26 12.19 11.98
CA ILE A 34 16.24 12.90 12.75
C ILE A 34 15.87 12.05 13.97
N ASP A 35 16.18 12.55 15.17
CA ASP A 35 15.93 11.81 16.42
C ASP A 35 14.45 11.79 16.84
N ALA A 36 13.70 12.86 16.52
CA ALA A 36 12.29 12.99 16.85
C ALA A 36 11.54 13.77 15.77
N GLY A 37 10.46 13.20 15.25
CA GLY A 37 9.69 13.80 14.16
C GLY A 37 8.52 12.93 13.70
N LEU A 38 8.05 13.20 12.49
CA LEU A 38 6.96 12.46 11.84
C LEU A 38 7.50 11.74 10.60
N VAL A 39 7.14 10.47 10.43
CA VAL A 39 7.35 9.71 9.19
C VAL A 39 6.05 9.71 8.40
N HIS A 40 6.10 10.17 7.16
CA HIS A 40 4.95 10.14 6.25
C HIS A 40 5.25 9.19 5.08
N VAL A 41 4.55 8.05 5.04
CA VAL A 41 4.65 7.07 3.96
C VAL A 41 3.41 7.19 3.10
N HIS A 42 3.58 7.43 1.80
CA HIS A 42 2.47 7.57 0.86
C HIS A 42 2.72 6.74 -0.39
N ASN A 43 1.65 6.14 -0.93
CA ASN A 43 1.67 5.52 -2.25
C ASN A 43 1.59 6.60 -3.33
N VAL A 44 2.37 6.47 -4.39
CA VAL A 44 2.27 7.31 -5.58
C VAL A 44 1.35 6.61 -6.58
N GLY A 45 0.06 6.94 -6.53
CA GLY A 45 -0.99 6.34 -7.37
C GLY A 45 -2.32 6.22 -6.65
N SER A 46 -3.36 5.80 -7.36
CA SER A 46 -4.73 5.68 -6.83
C SER A 46 -5.16 4.25 -6.47
N THR A 47 -4.44 3.24 -6.93
CA THR A 47 -4.86 1.82 -6.87
C THR A 47 -4.03 1.01 -5.87
N GLY A 48 -3.50 1.67 -4.84
CA GLY A 48 -2.71 1.04 -3.79
C GLY A 48 -2.80 1.84 -2.49
N ALA A 49 -2.69 1.15 -1.37
CA ALA A 49 -2.82 1.72 -0.04
C ALA A 49 -1.58 1.42 0.81
N VAL A 50 -1.32 2.29 1.79
CA VAL A 50 -0.32 2.06 2.84
C VAL A 50 -1.06 1.98 4.16
N GLY A 51 -0.81 0.92 4.92
CA GLY A 51 -1.43 0.70 6.22
C GLY A 51 -0.50 -0.06 7.16
N THR A 52 -0.98 -0.29 8.37
CA THR A 52 -0.27 -1.06 9.40
C THR A 52 -1.11 -2.27 9.78
N ILE A 53 -0.49 -3.44 9.75
CA ILE A 53 -1.08 -4.71 10.15
C ILE A 53 0.04 -5.63 10.65
N GLU A 54 -0.27 -6.63 11.47
CA GLU A 54 0.67 -7.71 11.73
C GLU A 54 0.92 -8.49 10.43
N PHE A 55 2.16 -8.49 9.95
CA PHE A 55 2.52 -9.06 8.66
C PHE A 55 2.86 -10.55 8.79
N GLU A 56 1.84 -11.36 8.99
CA GLU A 56 1.93 -12.82 9.12
C GLU A 56 1.13 -13.53 8.01
N PRO A 57 1.40 -14.81 7.69
CA PRO A 57 0.77 -15.52 6.57
C PRO A 57 -0.77 -15.53 6.53
N GLY A 58 -1.44 -15.64 7.69
CA GLY A 58 -2.90 -15.62 7.80
C GLY A 58 -3.49 -14.27 7.42
N LEU A 59 -3.03 -13.17 8.02
CA LEU A 59 -3.48 -11.82 7.69
C LEU A 59 -3.11 -11.35 6.27
N GLN A 60 -2.04 -11.90 5.70
CA GLN A 60 -1.74 -11.72 4.27
C GLN A 60 -2.81 -12.35 3.36
N GLN A 61 -3.55 -13.35 3.85
CA GLN A 61 -4.68 -13.94 3.16
C GLN A 61 -6.01 -13.26 3.54
N ASP A 62 -6.27 -13.08 4.84
CA ASP A 62 -7.55 -12.61 5.35
C ASP A 62 -7.88 -11.18 4.90
N LEU A 63 -6.90 -10.25 4.96
CA LEU A 63 -7.17 -8.85 4.66
C LEU A 63 -7.57 -8.63 3.18
N PRO A 64 -6.84 -9.16 2.18
CA PRO A 64 -7.26 -9.04 0.79
C PRO A 64 -8.57 -9.78 0.48
N GLU A 65 -8.86 -10.90 1.17
CA GLU A 65 -10.14 -11.59 1.02
C GLU A 65 -11.31 -10.74 1.50
N ILE A 66 -11.19 -10.12 2.69
CA ILE A 66 -12.21 -9.20 3.22
C ILE A 66 -12.40 -7.99 2.30
N PHE A 67 -11.32 -7.45 1.72
CA PHE A 67 -11.45 -6.35 0.75
C PHE A 67 -12.24 -6.76 -0.49
N ASP A 68 -12.04 -7.97 -1.01
CA ASP A 68 -12.82 -8.47 -2.14
C ASP A 68 -14.27 -8.82 -1.75
N GLU A 69 -14.57 -9.11 -0.48
CA GLU A 69 -15.96 -9.23 -0.01
C GLU A 69 -16.66 -7.86 0.05
N LEU A 70 -15.96 -6.84 0.55
CA LEU A 70 -16.49 -5.48 0.71
C LEU A 70 -16.57 -4.73 -0.64
N PHE A 71 -15.57 -4.93 -1.48
CA PHE A 71 -15.39 -4.30 -2.77
C PHE A 71 -15.10 -5.37 -3.84
N PRO A 72 -16.11 -6.13 -4.28
CA PRO A 72 -15.90 -7.27 -5.15
C PRO A 72 -15.29 -6.89 -6.50
N PRO A 73 -14.22 -7.58 -6.96
CA PRO A 73 -13.75 -7.42 -8.32
C PRO A 73 -14.82 -7.88 -9.31
N GLY A 74 -14.92 -7.21 -10.46
CA GLY A 74 -15.88 -7.55 -11.51
C GLY A 74 -17.33 -7.16 -11.23
N ARG A 75 -17.64 -6.52 -10.10
CA ARG A 75 -18.91 -5.80 -9.92
C ARG A 75 -19.00 -4.67 -10.95
N GLU A 76 -20.22 -4.34 -11.37
CA GLU A 76 -20.46 -3.19 -12.25
C GLU A 76 -20.24 -1.86 -11.49
N TYR A 77 -18.99 -1.40 -11.44
CA TYR A 77 -18.65 -0.07 -10.95
C TYR A 77 -18.89 0.99 -12.02
N ALA A 78 -19.36 2.16 -11.62
CA ALA A 78 -19.46 3.31 -12.52
C ALA A 78 -18.09 3.74 -13.09
N HIS A 79 -17.00 3.47 -12.33
CA HIS A 79 -15.62 3.65 -12.81
C HIS A 79 -15.35 2.78 -14.04
N GLU A 80 -15.68 1.48 -13.93
CA GLU A 80 -15.46 0.51 -14.98
C GLU A 80 -16.22 0.86 -16.25
N GLN A 81 -17.45 1.38 -16.15
CA GLN A 81 -18.22 1.85 -17.31
C GLN A 81 -17.55 3.00 -18.08
N ARG A 82 -16.60 3.71 -17.46
CA ARG A 82 -15.91 4.84 -18.08
C ARG A 82 -14.51 4.49 -18.57
N TRP A 83 -13.77 3.66 -17.84
CA TRP A 83 -12.34 3.46 -18.07
C TRP A 83 -11.97 2.06 -18.53
N HIS A 84 -12.78 1.06 -18.23
CA HIS A 84 -12.56 -0.33 -18.61
C HIS A 84 -11.17 -0.89 -18.26
N ASP A 85 -10.59 -0.42 -17.15
CA ASP A 85 -9.23 -0.75 -16.71
C ASP A 85 -9.21 -1.67 -15.48
N GLY A 86 -10.38 -2.07 -14.96
CA GLY A 86 -10.51 -3.13 -13.96
C GLY A 86 -9.98 -2.78 -12.57
N ASN A 87 -9.89 -1.49 -12.23
CA ASN A 87 -9.35 -1.01 -10.94
C ASN A 87 -10.35 -0.21 -10.10
N GLY A 88 -11.64 -0.28 -10.46
CA GLY A 88 -12.71 0.49 -9.82
C GLY A 88 -13.20 -0.05 -8.47
N HIS A 89 -12.74 -1.23 -8.06
CA HIS A 89 -13.06 -1.86 -6.78
C HIS A 89 -12.12 -1.40 -5.66
#